data_AF-A0A967L5N3-F1
#
_entry.id   AF-A0A967L5N3-F1
#
_cell.length_a   1.000
_cell.length_b   1.000
_cell.length_c   1.000
_cell.angle_alpha   90.00
_cell.angle_beta   90.00
_cell.angle_gamma   90.00
#
_symmetry.space_group_name_H-M   'P 1'
#
loop_
_entity.id
_entity.type
_entity.pdbx_description
1 polymer ?
#
loop_
_entity_poly.entity_id
_entity_poly.type
_entity_poly.pdbx_seq_one_letter_code
_entity_poly.pdbx_strand_id
1 'polypeptide(L)'
;FGDRKYLEAGLARAELIRRTQWPRGHFPWPGKSEDFVRIQDGYNDWPFWIMLYAHKLSGDAKYLDSARRCADVLLTLQRPGGGWGDQWSFSGAGSGHTGVRDGITFNDNGTNSTFQMMVMMYHLTRDRKYIANLGKLGEFIRKANLGEGQVVGWAEQYHDDGGPVRARGYEIELPYPRALTRAVGPLLIWLYLMTGEEAHMDLLRKAYAWHEQVRKQELDAGQLEAWKLMAESWTKAGRRMHYRPGWPDAWLPDGSNWGRVTAFKMIPWFPVTDEMKKKYGGLIHRSETDGGFPGKCGYLAQWGEDLRAGGQHPECSMGFSHAARGNCLAEVRRALLEHKRGGRKAMLRYYSHPTKYTPEQYLQARIEAAKRVLDERNRRLAADPGKKGFVALKDPAALINQKGRWYGGTKLGEIPSITKWGAAFNTTGEWGSTAWYQWQLVYDAMLARGTIDADAAARGGRGLESVASQHHLDSWDVLGEWGMAVHELENHFEVPLGR
;
A
#
# COMPACT_ATOMS: atom_id res chain seq x y z
N PHE A 1 10.17 8.82 27.04
CA PHE A 1 11.16 8.69 25.95
C PHE A 1 12.26 9.73 26.18
N GLY A 2 13.52 9.49 25.80
CA GLY A 2 14.60 10.49 26.03
C GLY A 2 15.93 9.96 26.55
N ASP A 3 16.18 8.65 26.54
CA ASP A 3 17.52 8.14 26.86
C ASP A 3 18.48 8.46 25.72
N ARG A 4 19.51 9.26 26.04
CA ARG A 4 20.55 9.74 25.13
C ARG A 4 21.18 8.62 24.31
N LYS A 5 21.29 7.40 24.87
CA LYS A 5 21.86 6.25 24.16
C LYS A 5 21.08 5.86 22.89
N TYR A 6 19.75 6.03 22.89
CA TYR A 6 18.93 5.71 21.71
C TYR A 6 19.07 6.78 20.62
N LEU A 7 19.18 8.05 21.03
CA LEU A 7 19.46 9.15 20.09
C LEU A 7 20.84 8.96 19.45
N GLU A 8 21.87 8.71 20.25
CA GLU A 8 23.23 8.48 19.76
C GLU A 8 23.30 7.27 18.83
N ALA A 9 22.66 6.15 19.19
CA ALA A 9 22.57 4.98 18.33
C ALA A 9 21.85 5.28 17.01
N GLY A 10 20.75 6.03 17.04
CA GLY A 10 20.00 6.45 15.86
C GLY A 10 20.83 7.33 14.93
N LEU A 11 21.49 8.36 15.47
CA LEU A 11 22.36 9.27 14.71
C LEU A 11 23.57 8.54 14.12
N ALA A 12 24.15 7.57 14.84
CA ALA A 12 25.23 6.74 14.31
C ALA A 12 24.79 5.92 13.09
N ARG A 13 23.55 5.42 13.08
CA ARG A 13 22.98 4.72 11.89
C ARG A 13 22.64 5.69 10.76
N ALA A 14 22.09 6.86 11.07
CA ALA A 14 21.85 7.90 10.08
C ALA A 14 23.16 8.33 9.39
N GLU A 15 24.25 8.51 10.15
CA GLU A 15 25.55 8.84 9.58
C GLU A 15 26.10 7.72 8.68
N LEU A 16 25.91 6.45 9.06
CA LEU A 16 26.28 5.32 8.19
C LEU A 16 25.52 5.37 6.86
N ILE A 17 24.20 5.58 6.90
CA ILE A 17 23.37 5.71 5.70
C ILE A 17 23.81 6.92 4.86
N ARG A 18 24.05 8.08 5.48
CA ARG A 18 24.47 9.29 4.77
C ARG A 18 25.79 9.10 4.02
N ARG A 19 26.74 8.37 4.61
CA ARG A 19 28.05 8.08 4.00
C ARG A 19 27.98 7.18 2.77
N THR A 20 26.91 6.43 2.58
CA THR A 20 26.72 5.59 1.38
C THR A 20 26.02 6.34 0.25
N GLN A 21 25.52 7.55 0.48
CA GLN A 21 24.88 8.35 -0.57
C GLN A 21 25.88 8.64 -1.69
N TRP A 22 25.49 8.35 -2.92
CA TRP A 22 26.32 8.61 -4.08
C TRP A 22 26.46 10.12 -4.34
N PRO A 23 27.51 10.57 -5.06
CA PRO A 23 27.73 11.99 -5.38
C PRO A 23 26.52 12.67 -6.03
N ARG A 24 25.75 11.95 -6.85
CA ARG A 24 24.51 12.45 -7.47
C ARG A 24 23.34 12.62 -6.50
N GLY A 25 23.41 12.09 -5.28
CA GLY A 25 22.39 12.27 -4.24
C GLY A 25 21.44 11.09 -4.01
N HIS A 26 21.46 10.06 -4.85
CA HIS A 26 20.66 8.85 -4.62
C HIS A 26 21.43 7.83 -3.77
N PHE A 27 20.73 6.84 -3.25
CA PHE A 27 21.30 5.81 -2.39
C PHE A 27 21.54 4.47 -3.12
N PRO A 28 22.47 3.63 -2.64
CA PRO A 28 22.85 2.41 -3.35
C PRO A 28 21.75 1.34 -3.39
N TRP A 29 21.65 0.66 -4.53
CA TRP A 29 20.88 -0.58 -4.69
C TRP A 29 21.86 -1.77 -4.81
N PRO A 30 21.63 -2.91 -4.13
CA PRO A 30 22.57 -4.03 -4.14
C PRO A 30 22.96 -4.49 -5.55
N GLY A 31 24.26 -4.62 -5.79
CA GLY A 31 24.81 -5.08 -7.06
C GLY A 31 24.83 -4.04 -8.18
N LYS A 32 24.52 -2.77 -7.90
CA LYS A 32 24.61 -1.67 -8.87
C LYS A 32 25.57 -0.55 -8.43
N SER A 33 26.03 0.23 -9.40
CA SER A 33 26.88 1.42 -9.20
C SER A 33 26.06 2.70 -9.06
N GLU A 34 26.74 3.84 -8.86
CA GLU A 34 26.16 5.19 -8.86
C GLU A 34 25.54 5.65 -10.20
N ASP A 35 25.61 4.81 -11.24
CA ASP A 35 24.89 5.05 -12.50
C ASP A 35 23.40 4.72 -12.38
N PHE A 36 23.01 3.95 -11.36
CA PHE A 36 21.70 3.33 -11.28
C PHE A 36 20.90 3.79 -10.07
N VAL A 37 19.69 4.28 -10.31
CA VAL A 37 18.74 4.68 -9.27
C VAL A 37 17.61 3.66 -9.20
N ARG A 38 17.47 2.97 -8.07
CA ARG A 38 16.25 2.21 -7.76
C ARG A 38 15.23 3.16 -7.12
N ILE A 39 14.20 3.54 -7.87
CA ILE A 39 13.24 4.57 -7.41
C ILE A 39 12.22 3.95 -6.44
N GLN A 40 11.73 2.74 -6.73
CA GLN A 40 10.82 2.00 -5.86
C GLN A 40 11.55 1.26 -4.71
N ASP A 41 10.82 0.47 -3.92
CA ASP A 41 11.32 -0.46 -2.88
C ASP A 41 12.00 0.17 -1.65
N GLY A 42 11.78 1.45 -1.35
CA GLY A 42 12.31 2.02 -0.11
C GLY A 42 13.72 2.62 -0.21
N TYR A 43 14.40 2.47 -1.35
CA TYR A 43 15.85 2.73 -1.44
C TYR A 43 16.21 4.21 -1.34
N ASN A 44 15.32 5.12 -1.70
CA ASN A 44 15.58 6.56 -1.64
C ASN A 44 14.68 7.29 -0.64
N ASP A 45 13.41 6.89 -0.52
CA ASP A 45 12.46 7.49 0.40
C ASP A 45 12.80 7.18 1.86
N TRP A 46 13.14 5.94 2.23
CA TRP A 46 13.49 5.66 3.64
C TRP A 46 14.75 6.43 4.09
N PRO A 47 15.87 6.44 3.34
CA PRO A 47 16.99 7.30 3.68
C PRO A 47 16.63 8.78 3.72
N PHE A 48 15.83 9.29 2.77
CA PHE A 48 15.37 10.68 2.76
C PHE A 48 14.68 11.06 4.08
N TRP A 49 13.70 10.28 4.50
CA TRP A 49 12.97 10.52 5.75
C TRP A 49 13.88 10.36 6.99
N ILE A 50 14.79 9.39 7.00
CA ILE A 50 15.77 9.23 8.09
C ILE A 50 16.69 10.44 8.17
N MET A 51 17.14 10.99 7.04
CA MET A 51 17.97 12.19 7.00
C MET A 51 17.23 13.40 7.57
N LEU A 52 15.97 13.63 7.17
CA LEU A 52 15.18 14.73 7.73
C LEU A 52 14.94 14.56 9.24
N TYR A 53 14.68 13.33 9.69
CA TYR A 53 14.50 13.08 11.12
C TYR A 53 15.80 13.27 11.92
N ALA A 54 16.94 12.84 11.37
CA ALA A 54 18.25 13.07 11.96
C ALA A 54 18.57 14.57 12.04
N HIS A 55 18.23 15.34 11.00
CA HIS A 55 18.34 16.80 11.03
C HIS A 55 17.48 17.41 12.15
N LYS A 56 16.20 17.05 12.24
CA LYS A 56 15.29 17.53 13.31
C LYS A 56 15.86 17.28 14.71
N LEU A 57 16.42 16.09 14.95
CA LEU A 57 16.89 15.68 16.27
C LEU A 57 18.27 16.24 16.63
N SER A 58 19.13 16.54 15.65
CA SER A 58 20.52 16.96 15.90
C SER A 58 20.80 18.43 15.59
N GLY A 59 19.99 19.07 14.74
CA GLY A 59 20.27 20.39 14.16
C GLY A 59 21.37 20.40 13.09
N ASP A 60 22.00 19.26 12.79
CA ASP A 60 23.11 19.20 11.84
C ASP A 60 22.60 19.30 10.38
N ALA A 61 23.05 20.34 9.67
CA ALA A 61 22.62 20.66 8.32
C ALA A 61 23.01 19.58 7.30
N LYS A 62 24.06 18.79 7.55
CA LYS A 62 24.54 17.77 6.60
C LYS A 62 23.48 16.72 6.26
N TYR A 63 22.56 16.45 7.19
CA TYR A 63 21.46 15.52 6.96
C TYR A 63 20.38 16.15 6.08
N LEU A 64 19.99 17.41 6.33
CA LEU A 64 19.07 18.14 5.44
C LEU A 64 19.64 18.27 4.02
N ASP A 65 20.93 18.57 3.88
CA ASP A 65 21.60 18.64 2.58
C ASP A 65 21.60 17.29 1.86
N SER A 66 21.77 16.19 2.61
CA SER A 66 21.66 14.83 2.05
C SER A 66 20.25 14.54 1.55
N ALA A 67 19.20 14.85 2.33
CA ALA A 67 17.81 14.70 1.91
C ALA A 67 17.50 15.55 0.67
N ARG A 68 17.96 16.81 0.64
CA ARG A 68 17.78 17.71 -0.50
C ARG A 68 18.42 17.18 -1.77
N ARG A 69 19.67 16.69 -1.71
CA ARG A 69 20.33 16.08 -2.88
C ARG A 69 19.55 14.87 -3.42
N CYS A 70 18.97 14.06 -2.53
CA CYS A 70 18.14 12.93 -2.92
C CYS A 70 16.87 13.37 -3.64
N ALA A 71 16.17 14.38 -3.11
CA ALA A 71 15.00 14.94 -3.77
C ALA A 71 15.35 15.62 -5.10
N ASP A 72 16.45 16.37 -5.16
CA ASP A 72 16.90 17.05 -6.37
C ASP A 72 17.21 16.07 -7.50
N VAL A 73 17.91 14.96 -7.21
CA VAL A 73 18.15 13.94 -8.25
C VAL A 73 16.86 13.26 -8.67
N LEU A 74 15.96 12.89 -7.75
CA LEU A 74 14.68 12.28 -8.13
C LEU A 74 13.83 13.24 -8.95
N LEU A 75 13.85 14.55 -8.67
CA LEU A 75 13.14 15.55 -9.45
C LEU A 75 13.62 15.59 -10.91
N THR A 76 14.91 15.36 -11.19
CA THR A 76 15.41 15.27 -12.58
C THR A 76 14.94 14.02 -13.32
N LEU A 77 14.48 13.00 -12.59
CA LEU A 77 13.97 11.73 -13.13
C LEU A 77 12.44 11.72 -13.30
N GLN A 78 11.76 12.82 -12.96
CA GLN A 78 10.31 12.91 -13.07
C GLN A 78 9.87 12.83 -14.53
N ARG A 79 8.85 12.02 -14.80
CA ARG A 79 8.31 11.79 -16.14
C ARG A 79 7.35 12.90 -16.57
N PRO A 80 7.08 13.07 -17.88
CA PRO A 80 6.17 14.09 -18.39
C PRO A 80 4.77 14.08 -17.77
N GLY A 81 4.26 12.90 -17.42
CA GLY A 81 2.97 12.71 -16.73
C GLY A 81 2.99 13.07 -15.23
N GLY A 82 4.10 13.59 -14.69
CA GLY A 82 4.22 14.03 -13.29
C GLY A 82 4.59 12.92 -12.28
N GLY A 83 4.68 11.67 -12.72
CA GLY A 83 5.09 10.52 -11.90
C GLY A 83 6.55 10.10 -12.12
N TRP A 84 6.90 8.92 -11.62
CA TRP A 84 8.26 8.35 -11.74
C TRP A 84 8.21 6.90 -12.19
N GLY A 85 9.29 6.45 -12.86
CA GLY A 85 9.50 5.05 -13.19
C GLY A 85 9.92 4.21 -11.98
N ASP A 86 10.16 2.91 -12.18
CA ASP A 86 10.63 2.03 -11.11
C ASP A 86 12.14 2.13 -10.88
N GLN A 87 12.86 2.53 -11.91
CA GLN A 87 14.30 2.62 -11.91
C GLN A 87 14.80 3.58 -12.99
N TRP A 88 16.04 4.01 -12.85
CA TRP A 88 16.74 4.85 -13.82
C TRP A 88 18.20 4.44 -13.96
N SER A 89 18.75 4.57 -15.17
CA SER A 89 20.19 4.45 -15.41
C SER A 89 20.65 5.65 -16.22
N PHE A 90 21.65 6.37 -15.72
CA PHE A 90 22.17 7.56 -16.41
C PHE A 90 22.89 7.20 -17.72
N SER A 91 23.43 5.98 -17.82
CA SER A 91 24.01 5.43 -19.05
C SER A 91 22.99 4.77 -19.99
N GLY A 92 21.73 4.62 -19.58
CA GLY A 92 20.72 3.84 -20.30
C GLY A 92 20.85 2.33 -20.14
N ALA A 93 21.81 1.85 -19.35
CA ALA A 93 22.03 0.43 -19.09
C ALA A 93 20.86 -0.23 -18.35
N GLY A 94 20.58 -1.48 -18.70
CA GLY A 94 19.53 -2.26 -18.05
C GLY A 94 19.90 -2.77 -16.67
N SER A 95 18.90 -2.83 -15.79
CA SER A 95 19.04 -3.48 -14.49
C SER A 95 19.19 -5.00 -14.60
N GLY A 96 18.91 -5.59 -15.78
CA GLY A 96 18.78 -7.04 -15.96
C GLY A 96 17.49 -7.62 -15.38
N HIS A 97 16.62 -6.77 -14.81
CA HIS A 97 15.33 -7.15 -14.23
C HIS A 97 14.20 -6.48 -15.02
N THR A 98 13.00 -7.06 -14.96
CA THR A 98 11.79 -6.48 -15.54
C THR A 98 11.40 -5.19 -14.79
N GLY A 99 11.03 -4.12 -15.50
CA GLY A 99 10.69 -2.84 -14.90
C GLY A 99 10.51 -1.69 -15.91
N VAL A 100 10.00 -0.55 -15.45
CA VAL A 100 9.65 0.64 -16.25
C VAL A 100 10.63 1.79 -16.03
N ARG A 101 11.49 2.02 -17.02
CA ARG A 101 12.40 3.18 -17.08
C ARG A 101 11.75 4.40 -17.72
N ASP A 102 11.14 4.20 -18.88
CA ASP A 102 10.48 5.24 -19.66
C ASP A 102 8.97 5.17 -19.46
N GLY A 103 8.54 5.64 -18.30
CA GLY A 103 7.15 5.58 -17.90
C GLY A 103 6.93 5.76 -16.41
N ILE A 104 5.67 5.61 -16.00
CA ILE A 104 5.22 5.83 -14.62
C ILE A 104 4.88 4.49 -13.98
N THR A 105 5.40 4.26 -12.78
CA THR A 105 5.09 3.10 -11.95
C THR A 105 4.28 3.50 -10.72
N PHE A 106 3.22 2.74 -10.47
CA PHE A 106 2.49 2.68 -9.22
C PHE A 106 2.97 1.54 -8.32
N ASN A 107 3.75 0.61 -8.87
CA ASN A 107 4.28 -0.52 -8.12
C ASN A 107 5.27 -0.07 -7.02
N ASP A 108 5.19 -0.72 -5.86
CA ASP A 108 6.10 -0.58 -4.71
C ASP A 108 6.49 0.89 -4.40
N ASN A 109 5.52 1.79 -4.52
CA ASN A 109 5.57 3.22 -4.20
C ASN A 109 6.49 4.10 -5.07
N GLY A 110 6.92 3.66 -6.26
CA GLY A 110 7.85 4.46 -7.09
C GLY A 110 7.37 5.90 -7.34
N THR A 111 6.08 6.08 -7.68
CA THR A 111 5.48 7.41 -7.79
C THR A 111 5.04 7.99 -6.45
N ASN A 112 4.33 7.22 -5.62
CA ASN A 112 3.74 7.72 -4.37
C ASN A 112 4.79 8.26 -3.39
N SER A 113 5.85 7.50 -3.11
CA SER A 113 6.90 7.94 -2.19
C SER A 113 7.60 9.19 -2.73
N THR A 114 7.91 9.23 -4.03
CA THR A 114 8.58 10.38 -4.62
C THR A 114 7.70 11.63 -4.61
N PHE A 115 6.40 11.49 -4.86
CA PHE A 115 5.42 12.58 -4.73
C PHE A 115 5.45 13.18 -3.31
N GLN A 116 5.43 12.34 -2.28
CA GLN A 116 5.49 12.81 -0.88
C GLN A 116 6.81 13.53 -0.57
N MET A 117 7.93 13.00 -1.05
CA MET A 117 9.25 13.62 -0.88
C MET A 117 9.27 15.03 -1.49
N MET A 118 8.69 15.20 -2.68
CA MET A 118 8.59 16.51 -3.32
C MET A 118 7.73 17.49 -2.52
N VAL A 119 6.58 17.04 -2.01
CA VAL A 119 5.71 17.88 -1.18
C VAL A 119 6.42 18.26 0.12
N MET A 120 7.10 17.32 0.77
CA MET A 120 7.88 17.58 1.97
C MET A 120 9.00 18.59 1.71
N MET A 121 9.72 18.45 0.60
CA MET A 121 10.75 19.42 0.23
C MET A 121 10.20 20.80 -0.07
N TYR A 122 9.02 20.90 -0.70
CA TYR A 122 8.33 22.18 -0.84
C TYR A 122 8.01 22.82 0.51
N HIS A 123 7.52 22.07 1.49
CA HIS A 123 7.27 22.64 2.83
C HIS A 123 8.54 23.13 3.52
N LEU A 124 9.64 22.38 3.39
CA LEU A 124 10.93 22.72 3.99
C LEU A 124 11.64 23.91 3.31
N THR A 125 11.44 24.11 2.02
CA THR A 125 12.21 25.09 1.22
C THR A 125 11.39 26.23 0.64
N ARG A 126 10.07 26.03 0.52
CA ARG A 126 9.14 26.85 -0.26
C ARG A 126 9.49 26.99 -1.75
N ASP A 127 10.42 26.17 -2.25
CA ASP A 127 10.82 26.16 -3.65
C ASP A 127 9.76 25.43 -4.50
N ARG A 128 9.14 26.20 -5.42
CA ARG A 128 8.07 25.70 -6.29
C ARG A 128 8.55 24.64 -7.28
N LYS A 129 9.85 24.49 -7.51
CA LYS A 129 10.38 23.46 -8.44
C LYS A 129 9.91 22.05 -8.07
N TYR A 130 9.80 21.76 -6.78
CA TYR A 130 9.42 20.41 -6.30
C TYR A 130 7.95 20.08 -6.63
N ILE A 131 7.08 21.08 -6.70
CA ILE A 131 5.64 20.86 -6.91
C ILE A 131 5.16 21.21 -8.32
N ALA A 132 6.04 21.75 -9.17
CA ALA A 132 5.69 22.34 -10.46
C ALA A 132 4.92 21.39 -11.41
N ASN A 133 5.21 20.09 -11.34
CA ASN A 133 4.63 19.08 -12.24
C ASN A 133 3.74 18.05 -11.54
N LEU A 134 3.56 18.13 -10.22
CA LEU A 134 2.81 17.10 -9.47
C LEU A 134 1.33 17.03 -9.90
N GLY A 135 0.73 18.17 -10.27
CA GLY A 135 -0.66 18.23 -10.76
C GLY A 135 -0.90 17.44 -12.05
N LYS A 136 0.11 17.28 -12.91
CA LYS A 136 0.01 16.51 -14.18
C LYS A 136 -0.38 15.05 -13.97
N LEU A 137 -0.09 14.51 -12.79
CA LEU A 137 -0.40 13.14 -12.43
C LEU A 137 -1.91 12.85 -12.42
N GLY A 138 -2.75 13.86 -12.13
CA GLY A 138 -4.21 13.70 -12.17
C GLY A 138 -4.72 13.35 -13.56
N GLU A 139 -4.23 14.07 -14.58
CA GLU A 139 -4.58 13.81 -15.98
C GLU A 139 -3.98 12.48 -16.47
N PHE A 140 -2.75 12.16 -16.07
CA PHE A 140 -2.14 10.87 -16.36
C PHE A 140 -2.95 9.70 -15.80
N ILE A 141 -3.33 9.75 -14.51
CA ILE A 141 -4.16 8.71 -13.86
C ILE A 141 -5.48 8.54 -14.60
N ARG A 142 -6.14 9.65 -15.00
CA ARG A 142 -7.39 9.60 -15.76
C ARG A 142 -7.21 8.90 -17.10
N LYS A 143 -6.13 9.22 -17.84
CA LYS A 143 -5.80 8.61 -19.13
C LYS A 143 -5.42 7.13 -19.00
N ALA A 144 -4.74 6.76 -17.91
CA ALA A 144 -4.23 5.42 -17.66
C ALA A 144 -5.30 4.40 -17.22
N ASN A 145 -6.56 4.83 -17.00
CA ASN A 145 -7.66 3.91 -16.70
C ASN A 145 -7.85 2.90 -17.85
N LEU A 146 -7.70 1.61 -17.54
CA LEU A 146 -7.80 0.53 -18.53
C LEU A 146 -9.23 0.05 -18.75
N GLY A 147 -10.18 0.50 -17.94
CA GLY A 147 -11.53 -0.03 -17.97
C GLY A 147 -12.38 0.46 -19.15
N GLU A 148 -13.17 -0.45 -19.70
CA GLU A 148 -14.22 -0.17 -20.66
C GLU A 148 -15.59 -0.12 -19.97
N GLY A 149 -16.49 0.74 -20.46
CA GLY A 149 -17.83 0.88 -19.89
C GLY A 149 -17.82 1.27 -18.42
N GLN A 150 -18.30 0.38 -17.55
CA GLN A 150 -18.37 0.60 -16.09
C GLN A 150 -17.07 0.26 -15.35
N VAL A 151 -16.13 -0.40 -16.02
CA VAL A 151 -14.86 -0.79 -15.39
C VAL A 151 -14.01 0.45 -15.18
N VAL A 152 -13.45 0.55 -13.97
CA VAL A 152 -12.42 1.54 -13.65
C VAL A 152 -11.32 0.84 -12.87
N GLY A 153 -10.10 0.88 -13.40
CA GLY A 153 -8.95 0.18 -12.82
C GLY A 153 -7.66 0.47 -13.57
N TRP A 154 -6.54 0.15 -12.93
CA TRP A 154 -5.20 0.47 -13.43
C TRP A 154 -4.27 -0.74 -13.36
N ALA A 155 -3.36 -0.85 -14.32
CA ALA A 155 -2.16 -1.67 -14.18
C ALA A 155 -1.22 -1.05 -13.14
N GLU A 156 -0.15 -1.76 -12.81
CA GLU A 156 0.85 -1.23 -11.87
C GLU A 156 1.90 -0.35 -12.54
N GLN A 157 2.12 -0.50 -13.84
CA GLN A 157 3.12 0.27 -14.55
C GLN A 157 2.67 0.62 -15.97
N TYR A 158 3.18 1.75 -16.47
CA TYR A 158 2.75 2.38 -17.71
C TYR A 158 3.91 3.04 -18.44
N HIS A 159 3.85 3.09 -19.76
CA HIS A 159 4.65 4.00 -20.58
C HIS A 159 4.24 5.47 -20.34
N ASP A 160 5.07 6.42 -20.78
CA ASP A 160 4.77 7.86 -20.65
C ASP A 160 3.48 8.28 -21.39
N ASP A 161 3.09 7.54 -22.42
CA ASP A 161 1.84 7.77 -23.15
C ASP A 161 0.61 7.22 -22.43
N GLY A 162 0.77 6.53 -21.29
CA GLY A 162 -0.32 5.91 -20.53
C GLY A 162 -0.73 4.52 -21.01
N GLY A 163 0.00 3.92 -21.96
CA GLY A 163 -0.15 2.51 -22.30
C GLY A 163 0.38 1.60 -21.18
N PRO A 164 -0.35 0.57 -20.74
CA PRO A 164 0.12 -0.33 -19.69
C PRO A 164 1.32 -1.14 -20.17
N VAL A 165 2.25 -1.43 -19.27
CA VAL A 165 3.43 -2.23 -19.58
C VAL A 165 3.65 -3.29 -18.51
N ARG A 166 4.09 -4.45 -18.98
CA ARG A 166 4.44 -5.58 -18.13
C ARG A 166 5.76 -5.40 -17.41
N ALA A 167 5.77 -5.86 -16.16
CA ALA A 167 6.98 -6.07 -15.39
C ALA A 167 7.23 -7.58 -15.23
N ARG A 168 6.85 -8.18 -14.10
CA ARG A 168 7.14 -9.59 -13.80
C ARG A 168 6.08 -10.53 -14.39
N GLY A 169 6.34 -11.84 -14.30
CA GLY A 169 5.40 -12.91 -14.71
C GLY A 169 4.00 -12.84 -14.09
N TYR A 170 3.77 -12.02 -13.09
CA TYR A 170 2.49 -11.84 -12.40
C TYR A 170 2.01 -10.38 -12.43
N GLU A 171 2.63 -9.55 -13.28
CA GLU A 171 2.39 -8.11 -13.45
C GLU A 171 2.34 -7.80 -14.95
N ILE A 172 1.19 -8.04 -15.54
CA ILE A 172 0.89 -7.89 -16.96
C ILE A 172 -0.04 -6.70 -17.17
N GLU A 173 -0.44 -6.50 -18.42
CA GLU A 173 -1.17 -5.33 -18.91
C GLU A 173 -2.67 -5.38 -18.57
N LEU A 174 -3.02 -5.74 -17.33
CA LEU A 174 -4.39 -5.83 -16.82
C LEU A 174 -4.61 -4.88 -15.65
N PRO A 175 -5.86 -4.43 -15.42
CA PRO A 175 -6.21 -3.72 -14.20
C PRO A 175 -6.15 -4.63 -12.96
N TYR A 176 -5.47 -4.13 -11.94
CA TYR A 176 -5.25 -4.79 -10.65
C TYR A 176 -5.94 -4.04 -9.53
N PRO A 177 -6.64 -4.70 -8.59
CA PRO A 177 -7.23 -3.98 -7.49
C PRO A 177 -6.20 -3.37 -6.55
N ARG A 178 -4.98 -3.93 -6.49
CA ARG A 178 -3.89 -3.36 -5.69
C ARG A 178 -3.44 -1.99 -6.21
N ALA A 179 -3.47 -1.73 -7.51
CA ALA A 179 -3.08 -0.44 -8.08
C ALA A 179 -3.98 0.69 -7.54
N LEU A 180 -5.29 0.43 -7.36
CA LEU A 180 -6.18 1.37 -6.68
C LEU A 180 -5.81 1.50 -5.20
N THR A 181 -5.78 0.39 -4.46
CA THR A 181 -5.68 0.44 -2.99
C THR A 181 -4.30 0.83 -2.46
N ARG A 182 -3.26 0.78 -3.31
CA ARG A 182 -1.88 1.02 -2.92
C ARG A 182 -1.24 2.18 -3.66
N ALA A 183 -1.92 2.86 -4.58
CA ALA A 183 -1.26 3.92 -5.32
C ALA A 183 -2.24 4.96 -5.81
N VAL A 184 -3.09 4.58 -6.76
CA VAL A 184 -3.99 5.52 -7.45
C VAL A 184 -5.02 6.12 -6.49
N GLY A 185 -5.59 5.33 -5.58
CA GLY A 185 -6.52 5.81 -4.57
C GLY A 185 -5.92 6.92 -3.71
N PRO A 186 -4.80 6.67 -3.03
CA PRO A 186 -4.06 7.70 -2.28
C PRO A 186 -3.72 8.94 -3.12
N LEU A 187 -3.22 8.76 -4.35
CA LEU A 187 -2.86 9.88 -5.22
C LEU A 187 -4.08 10.75 -5.58
N LEU A 188 -5.22 10.14 -5.90
CA LEU A 188 -6.45 10.89 -6.18
C LEU A 188 -6.95 11.65 -4.95
N ILE A 189 -6.82 11.08 -3.76
CA ILE A 189 -7.14 11.74 -2.48
C ILE A 189 -6.21 12.93 -2.26
N TRP A 190 -4.89 12.75 -2.41
CA TRP A 190 -3.91 13.82 -2.21
C TRP A 190 -4.11 14.96 -3.21
N LEU A 191 -4.30 14.63 -4.49
CA LEU A 191 -4.58 15.61 -5.53
C LEU A 191 -5.85 16.40 -5.19
N TYR A 192 -6.95 15.74 -4.81
CA TYR A 192 -8.17 16.43 -4.37
C TYR A 192 -7.94 17.33 -3.16
N LEU A 193 -7.21 16.86 -2.15
CA LEU A 193 -6.91 17.65 -0.96
C LEU A 193 -6.08 18.89 -1.31
N MET A 194 -5.18 18.82 -2.30
CA MET A 194 -4.35 19.96 -2.72
C MET A 194 -5.07 20.91 -3.70
N THR A 195 -5.79 20.39 -4.70
CA THR A 195 -6.38 21.18 -5.80
C THR A 195 -7.84 21.56 -5.58
N GLY A 196 -8.59 20.70 -4.89
CA GLY A 196 -10.05 20.76 -4.77
C GLY A 196 -10.81 20.36 -6.04
N GLU A 197 -10.15 19.72 -7.01
CA GLU A 197 -10.79 19.27 -8.25
C GLU A 197 -11.64 18.01 -8.03
N GLU A 198 -12.96 18.17 -8.11
CA GLU A 198 -13.93 17.08 -7.92
C GLU A 198 -13.76 15.93 -8.92
N ALA A 199 -13.13 16.16 -10.07
CA ALA A 199 -12.80 15.12 -11.06
C ALA A 199 -12.02 13.95 -10.43
N HIS A 200 -11.13 14.22 -9.47
CA HIS A 200 -10.39 13.17 -8.77
C HIS A 200 -11.31 12.30 -7.89
N MET A 201 -12.24 12.93 -7.16
CA MET A 201 -13.20 12.21 -6.31
C MET A 201 -14.25 11.47 -7.12
N ASP A 202 -14.65 12.00 -8.28
CA ASP A 202 -15.54 11.32 -9.21
C ASP A 202 -14.91 10.06 -9.79
N LEU A 203 -13.64 10.12 -10.20
CA LEU A 203 -12.90 8.96 -10.67
C LEU A 203 -12.72 7.92 -9.55
N LEU A 204 -12.38 8.37 -8.34
CA LEU A 204 -12.25 7.52 -7.16
C LEU A 204 -13.57 6.80 -6.82
N ARG A 205 -14.71 7.50 -6.93
CA ARG A 205 -16.04 6.93 -6.68
C ARG A 205 -16.41 5.86 -7.70
N LYS A 206 -16.10 6.09 -8.98
CA LYS A 206 -16.30 5.09 -10.05
C LYS A 206 -15.42 3.85 -9.83
N ALA A 207 -14.15 4.06 -9.48
CA ALA A 207 -13.23 2.97 -9.13
C ALA A 207 -13.74 2.15 -7.93
N TYR A 208 -14.17 2.82 -6.86
CA TYR A 208 -14.77 2.16 -5.71
C TYR A 208 -16.00 1.34 -6.08
N ALA A 209 -16.91 1.89 -6.89
CA ALA A 209 -18.13 1.20 -7.29
C ALA A 209 -17.83 -0.10 -8.05
N TRP A 210 -16.93 -0.05 -9.04
CA TRP A 210 -16.50 -1.23 -9.78
C TRP A 210 -15.83 -2.28 -8.88
N HIS A 211 -14.85 -1.86 -8.07
CA HIS A 211 -14.14 -2.80 -7.19
C HIS A 211 -15.06 -3.43 -6.14
N GLU A 212 -16.02 -2.68 -5.60
CA GLU A 212 -17.02 -3.19 -4.65
C GLU A 212 -17.99 -4.18 -5.31
N GLN A 213 -18.34 -3.96 -6.59
CA GLN A 213 -19.13 -4.89 -7.37
C GLN A 213 -18.40 -6.23 -7.55
N VAL A 214 -17.14 -6.19 -8.00
CA VAL A 214 -16.31 -7.39 -8.15
C VAL A 214 -16.13 -8.09 -6.80
N ARG A 215 -15.89 -7.34 -5.72
CA ARG A 215 -15.79 -7.90 -4.36
C ARG A 215 -17.03 -8.67 -3.94
N LYS A 216 -18.22 -8.17 -4.26
CA LYS A 216 -19.48 -8.85 -3.95
C LYS A 216 -19.67 -10.12 -4.78
N GLN A 217 -19.30 -10.10 -6.06
CA GLN A 217 -19.35 -11.29 -6.92
C GLN A 217 -18.45 -12.39 -6.38
N GLU A 218 -17.21 -12.05 -6.04
CA GLU A 218 -16.22 -12.96 -5.46
C GLU A 218 -16.57 -13.49 -4.06
N LEU A 219 -17.49 -12.82 -3.35
CA LEU A 219 -18.02 -13.26 -2.05
C LEU A 219 -19.37 -13.94 -2.16
N ASP A 220 -19.86 -14.20 -3.37
CA ASP A 220 -21.03 -15.06 -3.56
C ASP A 220 -20.78 -16.44 -2.90
N ALA A 221 -21.85 -17.02 -2.34
CA ALA A 221 -21.74 -18.23 -1.55
C ALA A 221 -21.14 -19.40 -2.34
N GLY A 222 -21.49 -19.56 -3.62
CA GLY A 222 -20.96 -20.64 -4.46
C GLY A 222 -19.46 -20.46 -4.76
N GLN A 223 -19.03 -19.22 -5.02
CA GLN A 223 -17.63 -18.90 -5.28
C GLN A 223 -16.78 -19.02 -4.02
N LEU A 224 -17.30 -18.55 -2.89
CA LEU A 224 -16.62 -18.66 -1.59
C LEU A 224 -16.40 -20.13 -1.22
N GLU A 225 -17.36 -21.00 -1.51
CA GLU A 225 -17.21 -22.43 -1.27
C GLU A 225 -16.16 -23.07 -2.19
N ALA A 226 -16.15 -22.72 -3.48
CA ALA A 226 -15.08 -23.14 -4.40
C ALA A 226 -13.70 -22.70 -3.90
N TRP A 227 -13.58 -21.45 -3.43
CA TRP A 227 -12.34 -20.94 -2.86
C TRP A 227 -11.86 -21.69 -1.63
N LYS A 228 -12.76 -22.08 -0.71
CA LYS A 228 -12.39 -22.89 0.45
C LYS A 228 -11.88 -24.27 0.03
N LEU A 229 -12.56 -24.93 -0.90
CA LEU A 229 -12.14 -26.24 -1.41
C LEU A 229 -10.74 -26.16 -2.07
N MET A 230 -10.51 -25.13 -2.89
CA MET A 230 -9.19 -24.86 -3.47
C MET A 230 -8.14 -24.59 -2.38
N ALA A 231 -8.48 -23.83 -1.33
CA ALA A 231 -7.60 -23.56 -0.20
C ALA A 231 -7.18 -24.85 0.52
N GLU A 232 -8.15 -25.73 0.79
CA GLU A 232 -7.94 -27.02 1.45
C GLU A 232 -7.09 -27.95 0.59
N SER A 233 -7.39 -28.03 -0.72
CA SER A 233 -6.60 -28.79 -1.68
C SER A 233 -5.13 -28.35 -1.67
N TRP A 234 -4.85 -27.04 -1.73
CA TRP A 234 -3.48 -26.51 -1.62
C TRP A 234 -2.83 -26.80 -0.28
N THR A 235 -3.58 -26.67 0.82
CA THR A 235 -3.05 -26.93 2.16
C THR A 235 -2.64 -28.39 2.31
N LYS A 236 -3.45 -29.33 1.82
CA LYS A 236 -3.13 -30.77 1.79
C LYS A 236 -1.88 -31.07 0.97
N ALA A 237 -1.61 -30.27 -0.06
CA ALA A 237 -0.40 -30.35 -0.88
C ALA A 237 0.84 -29.68 -0.26
N GLY A 238 0.77 -29.20 0.99
CA GLY A 238 1.87 -28.50 1.65
C GLY A 238 2.13 -27.09 1.11
N ARG A 239 1.15 -26.49 0.42
CA ARG A 239 1.25 -25.14 -0.16
C ARG A 239 0.32 -24.16 0.57
N ARG A 240 0.65 -22.87 0.51
CA ARG A 240 -0.20 -21.81 1.08
C ARG A 240 -1.02 -21.16 -0.03
N MET A 241 -2.31 -20.99 0.23
CA MET A 241 -3.17 -20.17 -0.61
C MET A 241 -2.72 -18.71 -0.57
N HIS A 242 -2.39 -18.16 -1.73
CA HIS A 242 -2.04 -16.74 -1.90
C HIS A 242 -3.24 -15.86 -2.24
N TYR A 243 -4.46 -16.43 -2.23
CA TYR A 243 -5.66 -15.76 -2.66
C TYR A 243 -6.60 -15.47 -1.48
N ARG A 244 -7.18 -14.27 -1.46
CA ARG A 244 -8.18 -13.87 -0.46
C ARG A 244 -9.53 -13.73 -1.16
N PRO A 245 -10.56 -14.52 -0.79
CA PRO A 245 -11.90 -14.37 -1.33
C PRO A 245 -12.40 -12.93 -1.23
N GLY A 246 -13.09 -12.49 -2.28
CA GLY A 246 -13.52 -11.10 -2.44
C GLY A 246 -12.53 -10.23 -3.19
N TRP A 247 -11.31 -10.68 -3.51
CA TRP A 247 -10.29 -9.80 -4.10
C TRP A 247 -9.49 -10.53 -5.18
N PRO A 248 -9.93 -10.47 -6.45
CA PRO A 248 -9.20 -11.11 -7.53
C PRO A 248 -7.84 -10.46 -7.74
N ASP A 249 -6.93 -11.19 -8.39
CA ASP A 249 -5.63 -10.62 -8.71
C ASP A 249 -5.81 -9.57 -9.79
N ALA A 250 -6.49 -9.90 -10.90
CA ALA A 250 -6.80 -8.97 -11.98
C ALA A 250 -8.19 -9.24 -12.58
N TRP A 251 -8.68 -8.29 -13.38
CA TRP A 251 -9.86 -8.48 -14.24
C TRP A 251 -9.58 -8.01 -15.66
N LEU A 252 -10.42 -8.47 -16.59
CA LEU A 252 -10.40 -8.00 -17.96
C LEU A 252 -10.87 -6.55 -18.05
N PRO A 253 -10.33 -5.73 -18.98
CA PRO A 253 -10.75 -4.36 -19.23
C PRO A 253 -12.25 -4.12 -19.35
N ASP A 254 -13.02 -5.05 -19.92
CA ASP A 254 -14.49 -4.95 -20.03
C ASP A 254 -15.26 -5.56 -18.85
N GLY A 255 -14.55 -6.12 -17.87
CA GLY A 255 -15.15 -6.69 -16.66
C GLY A 255 -15.84 -8.04 -16.89
N SER A 256 -15.65 -8.65 -18.06
CA SER A 256 -16.30 -9.90 -18.42
C SER A 256 -15.74 -11.13 -17.70
N ASN A 257 -14.52 -11.04 -17.16
CA ASN A 257 -13.89 -12.12 -16.39
C ASN A 257 -12.80 -11.57 -15.46
N TRP A 258 -12.41 -12.35 -14.47
CA TRP A 258 -11.36 -12.03 -13.50
C TRP A 258 -10.64 -13.30 -13.07
N GLY A 259 -9.53 -13.16 -12.33
CA GLY A 259 -8.85 -14.32 -11.78
C GLY A 259 -7.46 -14.03 -11.26
N ARG A 260 -6.60 -15.05 -11.35
CA ARG A 260 -5.23 -15.00 -10.82
C ARG A 260 -4.23 -14.80 -11.96
N VAL A 261 -3.22 -13.95 -11.76
CA VAL A 261 -2.15 -13.79 -12.74
C VAL A 261 -0.92 -14.59 -12.32
N THR A 262 -0.38 -15.39 -13.24
CA THR A 262 0.88 -16.09 -13.10
C THR A 262 1.44 -16.41 -14.48
N ALA A 263 2.77 -16.51 -14.61
CA ALA A 263 3.44 -16.87 -15.87
C ALA A 263 2.96 -16.07 -17.10
N PHE A 264 2.81 -14.77 -16.91
CA PHE A 264 2.41 -13.77 -17.89
C PHE A 264 0.98 -13.89 -18.42
N LYS A 265 0.12 -14.65 -17.74
CA LYS A 265 -1.28 -14.86 -18.11
C LYS A 265 -2.20 -14.82 -16.89
N MET A 266 -3.43 -14.34 -17.08
CA MET A 266 -4.50 -14.49 -16.12
C MET A 266 -5.20 -15.83 -16.32
N ILE A 267 -5.26 -16.67 -15.29
CA ILE A 267 -6.13 -17.84 -15.21
C ILE A 267 -7.53 -17.33 -14.87
N PRO A 268 -8.49 -17.40 -15.81
CA PRO A 268 -9.81 -16.82 -15.60
C PRO A 268 -10.68 -17.67 -14.68
N TRP A 269 -11.64 -17.03 -14.03
CA TRP A 269 -12.62 -17.67 -13.18
C TRP A 269 -13.61 -18.49 -14.02
N PHE A 270 -14.22 -17.85 -15.01
CA PHE A 270 -15.19 -18.48 -15.91
C PHE A 270 -14.57 -18.96 -17.23
N PRO A 271 -15.23 -19.90 -17.93
CA PRO A 271 -14.87 -20.24 -19.31
C PRO A 271 -14.78 -19.02 -20.22
N VAL A 272 -13.80 -19.03 -21.12
CA VAL A 272 -13.49 -17.90 -22.01
C VAL A 272 -14.19 -18.09 -23.36
N THR A 273 -14.96 -17.09 -23.79
CA THR A 273 -15.63 -17.09 -25.12
C THR A 273 -14.64 -16.79 -26.26
N ASP A 274 -15.05 -17.03 -27.50
CA ASP A 274 -14.19 -16.75 -28.66
C ASP A 274 -13.92 -15.25 -28.85
N GLU A 275 -14.88 -14.39 -28.48
CA GLU A 275 -14.71 -12.94 -28.44
C GLU A 275 -13.63 -12.55 -27.43
N MET A 276 -13.65 -13.13 -26.23
CA MET A 276 -12.63 -12.90 -25.21
C MET A 276 -11.25 -13.40 -25.67
N LYS A 277 -11.17 -14.56 -26.36
CA LYS A 277 -9.91 -15.05 -26.93
C LYS A 277 -9.36 -14.11 -27.99
N LYS A 278 -10.23 -13.59 -28.86
CA LYS A 278 -9.87 -12.63 -29.90
C LYS A 278 -9.35 -11.32 -29.31
N LYS A 279 -9.99 -10.84 -28.24
CA LYS A 279 -9.67 -9.54 -27.62
C LYS A 279 -8.52 -9.60 -26.62
N TYR A 280 -8.47 -10.63 -25.77
CA TYR A 280 -7.56 -10.73 -24.62
C TYR A 280 -6.67 -11.97 -24.63
N GLY A 281 -6.62 -12.74 -25.73
CA GLY A 281 -5.85 -13.98 -25.80
C GLY A 281 -4.36 -13.83 -25.47
N GLY A 282 -3.79 -12.63 -25.63
CA GLY A 282 -2.44 -12.28 -25.21
C GLY A 282 -2.24 -12.20 -23.68
N LEU A 283 -3.32 -12.03 -22.92
CA LEU A 283 -3.31 -11.76 -21.47
C LEU A 283 -3.98 -12.88 -20.65
N ILE A 284 -4.77 -13.76 -21.26
CA ILE A 284 -5.47 -14.85 -20.56
C ILE A 284 -4.89 -16.22 -20.90
N HIS A 285 -4.95 -17.11 -19.92
CA HIS A 285 -4.61 -18.51 -20.04
C HIS A 285 -5.64 -19.25 -20.89
N ARG A 286 -5.21 -20.10 -21.82
CA ARG A 286 -6.10 -20.92 -22.66
C ARG A 286 -6.07 -22.36 -22.13
N SER A 287 -7.19 -22.83 -21.60
CA SER A 287 -7.33 -24.14 -20.96
C SER A 287 -6.90 -25.34 -21.83
N GLU A 288 -6.86 -25.19 -23.16
CA GLU A 288 -6.74 -26.30 -24.10
C GLU A 288 -5.35 -26.46 -24.76
N THR A 289 -4.53 -25.41 -24.83
CA THR A 289 -3.39 -25.35 -25.78
C THR A 289 -2.06 -24.91 -25.18
N ASP A 290 -2.01 -24.42 -23.95
CA ASP A 290 -0.80 -23.82 -23.40
C ASP A 290 0.13 -24.94 -22.88
N GLY A 291 0.96 -25.48 -23.79
CA GLY A 291 1.97 -26.52 -23.51
C GLY A 291 3.13 -26.10 -22.61
N GLY A 292 3.01 -24.95 -21.94
CA GLY A 292 3.99 -24.40 -21.00
C GLY A 292 3.32 -23.93 -19.71
N PHE A 293 4.11 -23.76 -18.64
CA PHE A 293 3.62 -23.32 -17.33
C PHE A 293 2.72 -22.05 -17.44
N PRO A 294 1.50 -22.05 -16.87
CA PRO A 294 1.04 -22.91 -15.78
C PRO A 294 0.44 -24.28 -16.21
N GLY A 295 0.47 -24.64 -17.49
CA GLY A 295 -0.01 -25.93 -18.00
C GLY A 295 -1.52 -25.97 -18.24
N LYS A 296 -2.15 -27.14 -18.38
CA LYS A 296 -3.62 -27.27 -18.58
C LYS A 296 -4.40 -26.97 -17.30
N CYS A 297 -4.44 -25.69 -16.92
CA CYS A 297 -5.03 -25.18 -15.68
C CYS A 297 -6.54 -25.01 -15.69
N GLY A 298 -7.22 -25.29 -16.81
CA GLY A 298 -8.67 -25.10 -16.90
C GLY A 298 -9.11 -23.69 -16.51
N TYR A 299 -10.26 -23.62 -15.85
CA TYR A 299 -10.88 -22.40 -15.30
C TYR A 299 -11.09 -22.58 -13.79
N LEU A 300 -11.00 -21.50 -13.01
CA LEU A 300 -11.07 -21.64 -11.54
C LEU A 300 -12.45 -22.12 -11.06
N ALA A 301 -13.53 -21.74 -11.74
CA ALA A 301 -14.86 -22.25 -11.43
C ALA A 301 -14.97 -23.76 -11.63
N GLN A 302 -14.43 -24.28 -12.75
CA GLN A 302 -14.43 -25.72 -13.04
C GLN A 302 -13.63 -26.49 -12.00
N TRP A 303 -12.48 -25.96 -11.59
CA TRP A 303 -11.69 -26.56 -10.51
C TRP A 303 -12.51 -26.65 -9.21
N GLY A 304 -13.25 -25.60 -8.86
CA GLY A 304 -14.18 -25.63 -7.74
C GLY A 304 -15.21 -26.77 -7.84
N GLU A 305 -15.82 -26.97 -9.01
CA GLU A 305 -16.76 -28.07 -9.25
C GLU A 305 -16.11 -29.45 -9.15
N ASP A 306 -14.92 -29.62 -9.74
CA ASP A 306 -14.20 -30.89 -9.72
C ASP A 306 -13.87 -31.31 -8.28
N LEU A 307 -13.47 -30.36 -7.43
CA LEU A 307 -13.23 -30.61 -6.00
C LEU A 307 -14.53 -30.96 -5.26
N ARG A 308 -15.66 -30.31 -5.58
CA ARG A 308 -16.97 -30.66 -4.98
C ARG A 308 -17.39 -32.08 -5.34
N ALA A 309 -17.07 -32.53 -6.55
CA ALA A 309 -17.33 -33.89 -7.01
C ALA A 309 -16.36 -34.94 -6.42
N GLY A 310 -15.43 -34.54 -5.56
CA GLY A 310 -14.41 -35.43 -4.98
C GLY A 310 -13.21 -35.69 -5.90
N GLY A 311 -13.09 -34.96 -7.00
CA GLY A 311 -11.98 -35.04 -7.94
C GLY A 311 -10.71 -34.35 -7.47
N GLN A 312 -9.68 -34.43 -8.31
CA GLN A 312 -8.44 -33.66 -8.18
C GLN A 312 -8.27 -32.80 -9.43
N HIS A 313 -7.56 -31.69 -9.32
CA HIS A 313 -7.29 -30.79 -10.44
C HIS A 313 -5.80 -30.44 -10.46
N PRO A 314 -5.18 -30.25 -11.65
CA PRO A 314 -3.78 -29.85 -11.74
C PRO A 314 -3.53 -28.60 -10.89
N GLU A 315 -2.59 -28.72 -9.96
CA GLU A 315 -2.23 -27.62 -9.09
C GLU A 315 -1.50 -26.53 -9.88
N CYS A 316 -2.22 -25.48 -10.24
CA CYS A 316 -1.65 -24.25 -10.78
C CYS A 316 -1.05 -23.38 -9.66
N SER A 317 -0.67 -24.01 -8.55
CA SER A 317 -0.23 -23.41 -7.29
C SER A 317 1.14 -22.76 -7.38
N MET A 318 1.94 -23.17 -8.37
CA MET A 318 3.28 -22.64 -8.60
C MET A 318 3.20 -21.17 -9.05
N GLY A 319 4.11 -20.33 -8.57
CA GLY A 319 4.19 -18.92 -8.94
C GLY A 319 3.58 -17.96 -7.92
N PHE A 320 4.23 -16.81 -7.77
CA PHE A 320 3.76 -15.72 -6.94
C PHE A 320 2.50 -15.07 -7.54
N SER A 321 1.58 -14.65 -6.67
CA SER A 321 0.45 -13.77 -7.01
C SER A 321 0.41 -12.63 -6.01
N HIS A 322 -0.02 -11.45 -6.46
CA HIS A 322 -0.13 -10.26 -5.64
C HIS A 322 -1.55 -10.02 -5.10
N ALA A 323 -2.40 -11.04 -5.09
CA ALA A 323 -3.67 -11.11 -4.35
C ALA A 323 -3.42 -11.10 -2.83
N ALA A 324 -2.72 -10.09 -2.33
CA ALA A 324 -2.28 -10.01 -0.96
C ALA A 324 -3.47 -9.81 -0.02
N ARG A 325 -3.39 -10.46 1.14
CA ARG A 325 -4.25 -10.22 2.31
C ARG A 325 -4.26 -8.74 2.74
N GLY A 326 -3.22 -8.01 2.30
CA GLY A 326 -2.89 -6.59 2.34
C GLY A 326 -3.73 -5.59 1.53
N ASN A 327 -4.70 -6.03 0.72
CA ASN A 327 -5.48 -5.12 -0.15
C ASN A 327 -6.93 -4.97 0.36
N CYS A 328 -7.37 -3.76 0.68
CA CYS A 328 -8.77 -3.47 1.00
C CYS A 328 -9.16 -2.04 0.59
N LEU A 329 -10.45 -1.83 0.35
CA LEU A 329 -11.01 -0.51 -0.01
C LEU A 329 -11.21 0.43 1.19
N ALA A 330 -10.64 0.13 2.36
CA ALA A 330 -11.01 0.85 3.58
C ALA A 330 -10.66 2.34 3.51
N GLU A 331 -9.49 2.68 2.96
CA GLU A 331 -9.09 4.06 2.71
C GLU A 331 -10.04 4.78 1.78
N VAL A 332 -10.22 4.22 0.58
CA VAL A 332 -11.05 4.78 -0.47
C VAL A 332 -12.46 4.99 0.06
N ARG A 333 -13.01 4.00 0.77
CA ARG A 333 -14.32 4.08 1.41
C ARG A 333 -14.37 5.20 2.46
N ARG A 334 -13.30 5.38 3.24
CA ARG A 334 -13.24 6.42 4.26
C ARG A 334 -13.15 7.80 3.64
N ALA A 335 -12.29 8.01 2.65
CA ALA A 335 -12.19 9.25 1.88
C ALA A 335 -13.55 9.64 1.27
N LEU A 336 -14.24 8.68 0.63
CA LEU A 336 -15.57 8.89 0.06
C LEU A 336 -16.63 9.20 1.14
N LEU A 337 -16.53 8.61 2.32
CA LEU A 337 -17.42 8.90 3.44
C LEU A 337 -17.23 10.34 3.94
N GLU A 338 -15.99 10.79 4.12
CA GLU A 338 -15.71 12.16 4.56
C GLU A 338 -16.07 13.19 3.49
N HIS A 339 -15.80 12.88 2.22
CA HIS A 339 -16.28 13.68 1.09
C HIS A 339 -17.80 13.84 1.13
N LYS A 340 -18.55 12.76 1.33
CA LYS A 340 -20.02 12.81 1.46
C LYS A 340 -20.48 13.66 2.66
N ARG A 341 -19.71 13.71 3.75
CA ARG A 341 -20.06 14.46 4.97
C ARG A 341 -19.90 15.97 4.83
N GLY A 342 -19.09 16.46 3.89
CA GLY A 342 -18.91 17.91 3.72
C GLY A 342 -17.81 18.32 2.75
N GLY A 343 -17.61 17.55 1.69
CA GLY A 343 -16.64 17.78 0.62
C GLY A 343 -15.20 17.93 1.13
N ARG A 344 -14.42 18.76 0.44
CA ARG A 344 -13.02 19.06 0.78
C ARG A 344 -12.85 19.55 2.20
N LYS A 345 -13.77 20.36 2.74
CA LYS A 345 -13.68 20.87 4.11
C LYS A 345 -13.73 19.73 5.14
N ALA A 346 -14.59 18.73 4.92
CA ALA A 346 -14.67 17.56 5.80
C ALA A 346 -13.46 16.63 5.63
N MET A 347 -13.00 16.42 4.40
CA MET A 347 -11.78 15.64 4.16
C MET A 347 -10.55 16.30 4.77
N LEU A 348 -10.34 17.61 4.61
CA LEU A 348 -9.24 18.32 5.26
C LEU A 348 -9.32 18.19 6.79
N ARG A 349 -10.50 18.32 7.41
CA ARG A 349 -10.64 18.05 8.86
C ARG A 349 -10.26 16.61 9.23
N TYR A 350 -10.47 15.65 8.34
CA TYR A 350 -10.11 14.26 8.58
C TYR A 350 -8.61 14.00 8.37
N TYR A 351 -8.01 14.56 7.33
CA TYR A 351 -6.62 14.32 6.94
C TYR A 351 -5.61 15.25 7.64
N SER A 352 -6.02 16.45 8.00
CA SER A 352 -5.25 17.41 8.80
C SER A 352 -5.54 17.17 10.29
N HIS A 353 -4.51 16.92 11.10
CA HIS A 353 -4.59 16.83 12.56
C HIS A 353 -3.37 17.50 13.15
N PRO A 354 -3.49 18.12 14.34
CA PRO A 354 -2.36 18.76 14.99
C PRO A 354 -1.24 17.75 15.26
N THR A 355 -0.01 18.18 15.03
CA THR A 355 1.21 17.48 15.40
C THR A 355 1.58 17.65 16.88
N LYS A 356 0.95 18.62 17.56
CA LYS A 356 1.03 18.84 19.00
C LYS A 356 -0.33 19.26 19.55
N TYR A 357 -0.75 18.65 20.65
CA TYR A 357 -1.99 19.04 21.32
C TYR A 357 -1.74 20.14 22.34
N THR A 358 -2.63 21.14 22.37
CA THR A 358 -2.84 21.99 23.55
C THR A 358 -3.38 21.14 24.72
N PRO A 359 -3.28 21.60 25.98
CA PRO A 359 -3.84 20.90 27.13
C PRO A 359 -5.34 20.54 26.95
N GLU A 360 -6.13 21.45 26.40
CA GLU A 360 -7.56 21.26 26.15
C GLU A 360 -7.82 20.23 25.04
N GLN A 361 -7.08 20.31 23.93
CA GLN A 361 -7.19 19.32 22.86
C GLN A 361 -6.75 17.94 23.33
N TYR A 362 -5.71 17.86 24.16
CA TYR A 362 -5.24 16.61 24.73
C TYR A 362 -6.31 16.00 25.66
N LEU A 363 -6.93 16.80 26.53
CA LEU A 363 -8.04 16.34 27.37
C LEU A 363 -9.19 15.79 26.52
N GLN A 364 -9.58 16.51 25.46
CA GLN A 364 -10.63 16.06 24.55
C GLN A 364 -10.27 14.74 23.86
N ALA A 365 -9.04 14.61 23.34
CA ALA A 365 -8.56 13.39 22.70
C ALA A 365 -8.60 12.18 23.66
N ARG A 366 -8.28 12.39 24.94
CA ARG A 366 -8.39 11.35 25.98
C ARG A 366 -9.83 10.91 26.24
N ILE A 367 -10.77 11.86 26.28
CA ILE A 367 -12.20 11.56 26.46
C ILE A 367 -12.72 10.74 25.27
N GLU A 368 -12.35 11.10 24.06
CA GLU A 368 -12.76 10.37 22.84
C GLU A 368 -12.15 8.97 22.78
N ALA A 369 -10.88 8.84 23.15
CA ALA A 369 -10.21 7.54 23.28
C ALA A 369 -10.91 6.65 24.31
N ALA A 370 -11.29 7.20 25.46
CA ALA A 370 -12.05 6.46 26.47
C ALA A 370 -13.39 5.96 25.92
N LYS A 371 -14.13 6.81 25.18
CA LYS A 371 -15.38 6.41 24.52
C LYS A 371 -15.15 5.27 23.51
N ARG A 372 -14.13 5.36 22.66
CA ARG A 372 -13.81 4.32 21.67
C ARG A 372 -13.44 2.98 22.30
N VAL A 373 -12.72 3.01 23.43
CA VAL A 373 -12.33 1.81 24.19
C VAL A 373 -13.52 1.15 24.89
N LEU A 374 -14.46 1.95 25.39
CA LEU A 374 -15.65 1.44 26.07
C LEU A 374 -16.73 0.95 25.10
N ASP A 375 -16.71 1.40 23.85
CA ASP A 375 -17.64 0.97 22.81
C ASP A 375 -17.59 -0.56 22.59
N GLU A 376 -18.75 -1.20 22.76
CA GLU A 376 -18.85 -2.65 22.73
C GLU A 376 -18.53 -3.22 21.34
N ARG A 377 -18.94 -2.52 20.26
CA ARG A 377 -18.69 -2.95 18.90
C ARG A 377 -17.20 -2.95 18.60
N ASN A 378 -16.48 -1.89 18.98
CA ASN A 378 -15.03 -1.79 18.80
C ASN A 378 -14.30 -2.90 19.55
N ARG A 379 -14.69 -3.16 20.80
CA ARG A 379 -14.13 -4.26 21.60
C ARG A 379 -14.38 -5.62 20.98
N ARG A 380 -15.57 -5.87 20.44
CA ARG A 380 -15.91 -7.11 19.72
C ARG A 380 -15.09 -7.26 18.43
N LEU A 381 -14.88 -6.18 17.68
CA LEU A 381 -14.05 -6.20 16.46
C LEU A 381 -12.57 -6.49 16.75
N ALA A 382 -12.07 -6.08 17.92
CA ALA A 382 -10.71 -6.36 18.36
C ALA A 382 -10.56 -7.71 19.09
N ALA A 383 -11.67 -8.37 19.44
CA ALA A 383 -11.67 -9.65 20.14
C ALA A 383 -11.39 -10.81 19.18
N ASP A 384 -10.48 -11.70 19.59
CA ASP A 384 -10.30 -13.01 18.95
C ASP A 384 -11.38 -13.99 19.47
N PRO A 385 -11.95 -14.89 18.64
CA PRO A 385 -12.90 -15.93 19.06
C PRO A 385 -12.51 -16.70 20.34
N GLY A 386 -11.21 -16.87 20.62
CA GLY A 386 -10.70 -17.52 21.82
C GLY A 386 -10.56 -16.62 23.06
N LYS A 387 -11.11 -15.40 23.07
CA LYS A 387 -10.86 -14.36 24.11
C LYS A 387 -9.37 -14.06 24.32
N LYS A 388 -8.55 -14.14 23.27
CA LYS A 388 -7.10 -13.82 23.30
C LYS A 388 -6.85 -12.34 22.89
N GLY A 389 -5.63 -11.84 23.11
CA GLY A 389 -5.22 -10.50 22.67
C GLY A 389 -5.66 -9.38 23.62
N PHE A 390 -6.03 -8.19 23.10
CA PHE A 390 -6.42 -7.01 23.90
C PHE A 390 -7.41 -7.33 25.03
N VAL A 391 -8.43 -8.15 24.73
CA VAL A 391 -9.49 -8.51 25.70
C VAL A 391 -9.04 -9.47 26.81
N ALA A 392 -7.87 -10.12 26.66
CA ALA A 392 -7.31 -11.04 27.64
C ALA A 392 -6.39 -10.35 28.65
N LEU A 393 -5.98 -9.11 28.39
CA LEU A 393 -4.96 -8.41 29.16
C LEU A 393 -5.61 -7.47 30.18
N LYS A 394 -5.16 -7.54 31.44
CA LYS A 394 -5.53 -6.55 32.47
C LYS A 394 -5.04 -5.15 32.09
N ASP A 395 -3.83 -5.09 31.53
CA ASP A 395 -3.26 -3.89 30.94
C ASP A 395 -3.05 -4.08 29.43
N PRO A 396 -3.85 -3.42 28.58
CA PRO A 396 -3.66 -3.43 27.14
C PRO A 396 -2.26 -3.04 26.66
N ALA A 397 -1.56 -2.16 27.39
CA ALA A 397 -0.21 -1.73 27.01
C ALA A 397 0.81 -2.89 27.04
N ALA A 398 0.53 -3.96 27.80
CA ALA A 398 1.35 -5.17 27.82
C ALA A 398 1.45 -5.85 26.44
N LEU A 399 0.53 -5.56 25.50
CA LEU A 399 0.62 -6.07 24.14
C LEU A 399 1.88 -5.57 23.41
N ILE A 400 2.33 -4.34 23.69
CA ILE A 400 3.51 -3.71 23.04
C ILE A 400 4.77 -4.57 23.27
N ASN A 401 4.90 -5.17 24.44
CA ASN A 401 6.09 -5.95 24.81
C ASN A 401 6.12 -7.36 24.17
N GLN A 402 5.06 -7.80 23.50
CA GLN A 402 4.97 -9.14 22.90
C GLN A 402 5.66 -9.22 21.52
N LYS A 403 6.98 -9.06 21.48
CA LYS A 403 7.84 -9.06 20.26
C LYS A 403 7.49 -10.16 19.23
N GLY A 404 7.14 -11.36 19.67
CA GLY A 404 6.77 -12.48 18.79
C GLY A 404 5.50 -12.25 17.96
N ARG A 405 4.58 -11.39 18.40
CA ARG A 405 3.40 -10.98 17.62
C ARG A 405 3.73 -9.93 16.55
N TRP A 406 4.73 -9.09 16.81
CA TRP A 406 5.10 -7.95 15.98
C TRP A 406 5.99 -8.35 14.80
N TYR A 407 7.01 -9.15 15.07
CA TYR A 407 8.03 -9.53 14.09
C TYR A 407 7.81 -10.93 13.50
N GLY A 408 6.64 -11.53 13.79
CA GLY A 408 6.44 -12.97 13.82
C GLY A 408 7.16 -13.75 12.72
N GLY A 409 8.00 -14.69 13.15
CA GLY A 409 8.50 -15.76 12.32
C GLY A 409 7.54 -16.95 12.40
N THR A 410 7.07 -17.47 11.26
CA THR A 410 6.59 -18.86 11.24
C THR A 410 7.82 -19.75 11.06
N LYS A 411 8.07 -20.72 11.95
CA LYS A 411 9.04 -21.78 11.66
C LYS A 411 8.57 -22.52 10.40
N LEU A 412 9.41 -22.54 9.37
CA LEU A 412 9.27 -23.44 8.22
C LEU A 412 10.29 -24.57 8.47
N GLY A 413 9.92 -25.56 9.27
CA GLY A 413 10.90 -26.51 9.82
C GLY A 413 11.96 -25.80 10.68
N GLU A 414 13.25 -26.03 10.41
CA GLU A 414 14.37 -25.42 11.15
C GLU A 414 14.64 -23.95 10.77
N ILE A 415 14.01 -23.42 9.71
CA ILE A 415 14.28 -22.06 9.22
C ILE A 415 13.18 -21.09 9.70
N PRO A 416 13.52 -20.03 10.47
CA PRO A 416 12.56 -18.99 10.83
C PRO A 416 12.17 -18.17 9.58
N SER A 417 10.94 -18.32 9.08
CA SER A 417 10.42 -17.46 8.01
C SER A 417 9.78 -16.21 8.63
N ILE A 418 10.53 -15.10 8.63
CA ILE A 418 9.98 -13.77 8.85
C ILE A 418 9.24 -13.42 7.55
N THR A 419 7.92 -13.40 7.56
CA THR A 419 7.21 -12.89 6.38
C THR A 419 7.54 -11.41 6.23
N LYS A 420 7.74 -10.89 5.02
CA LYS A 420 8.05 -9.46 4.77
C LYS A 420 7.02 -8.48 5.34
N TRP A 421 5.85 -8.98 5.75
CA TRP A 421 4.75 -8.23 6.35
C TRP A 421 4.58 -8.51 7.86
N GLY A 422 5.26 -9.51 8.43
CA GLY A 422 5.05 -9.98 9.81
C GLY A 422 3.79 -10.85 10.00
N ALA A 423 3.73 -11.62 11.10
CA ALA A 423 2.59 -12.49 11.43
C ALA A 423 1.30 -11.72 11.78
N ALA A 424 1.38 -10.40 11.96
CA ALA A 424 0.26 -9.52 12.26
C ALA A 424 -0.81 -9.45 11.15
N PHE A 425 -0.49 -9.86 9.91
CA PHE A 425 -1.44 -9.93 8.78
C PHE A 425 -2.00 -11.33 8.54
N ASN A 426 -1.69 -12.31 9.38
CA ASN A 426 -2.28 -13.63 9.25
C ASN A 426 -3.71 -13.59 9.79
N THR A 427 -4.71 -13.63 8.90
CA THR A 427 -6.14 -13.59 9.26
C THR A 427 -6.82 -14.95 9.10
N THR A 428 -6.08 -16.00 8.77
CA THR A 428 -6.60 -17.34 8.46
C THR A 428 -5.75 -18.43 9.12
N GLY A 429 -6.40 -19.51 9.55
CA GLY A 429 -5.76 -20.66 10.21
C GLY A 429 -5.47 -20.44 11.71
N GLU A 430 -4.99 -21.50 12.37
CA GLU A 430 -4.67 -21.54 13.81
C GLU A 430 -3.60 -20.50 14.24
N TRP A 431 -2.82 -20.01 13.27
CA TRP A 431 -1.77 -19.00 13.45
C TRP A 431 -2.22 -17.58 13.11
N GLY A 432 -3.53 -17.36 12.95
CA GLY A 432 -4.09 -16.04 12.70
C GLY A 432 -3.90 -15.14 13.92
N SER A 433 -3.24 -13.99 13.75
CA SER A 433 -3.07 -13.04 14.85
C SER A 433 -3.80 -11.74 14.52
N THR A 434 -4.84 -11.45 15.29
CA THR A 434 -5.68 -10.25 15.28
C THR A 434 -4.97 -9.00 15.82
N ALA A 435 -3.65 -8.90 15.67
CA ALA A 435 -2.84 -7.85 16.29
C ALA A 435 -3.21 -6.43 15.82
N TRP A 436 -3.74 -6.31 14.60
CA TRP A 436 -3.92 -5.03 13.93
C TRP A 436 -5.15 -4.22 14.37
N TYR A 437 -6.33 -4.84 14.42
CA TYR A 437 -7.54 -4.20 14.97
C TYR A 437 -7.40 -3.88 16.47
N GLN A 438 -6.52 -4.60 17.18
CA GLN A 438 -6.24 -4.39 18.59
C GLN A 438 -5.42 -3.12 18.85
N TRP A 439 -4.64 -2.63 17.88
CA TRP A 439 -3.74 -1.50 18.10
C TRP A 439 -4.46 -0.20 18.43
N GLN A 440 -5.56 0.11 17.74
CA GLN A 440 -6.37 1.30 18.05
C GLN A 440 -6.75 1.33 19.52
N LEU A 441 -7.22 0.18 20.02
CA LEU A 441 -7.71 0.05 21.38
C LEU A 441 -6.57 0.05 22.39
N VAL A 442 -5.42 -0.55 22.07
CA VAL A 442 -4.22 -0.46 22.91
C VAL A 442 -3.81 0.98 23.10
N TYR A 443 -3.68 1.72 22.00
CA TYR A 443 -3.28 3.12 22.08
C TYR A 443 -4.37 3.98 22.72
N ASP A 444 -5.64 3.83 22.34
CA ASP A 444 -6.73 4.60 22.94
C ASP A 444 -6.82 4.34 24.45
N ALA A 445 -6.54 3.10 24.90
CA ALA A 445 -6.48 2.78 26.32
C ALA A 445 -5.31 3.50 27.01
N MET A 446 -4.13 3.55 26.37
CA MET A 446 -2.98 4.30 26.89
C MET A 446 -3.25 5.80 26.93
N LEU A 447 -3.87 6.35 25.88
CA LEU A 447 -4.25 7.75 25.80
C LEU A 447 -5.28 8.11 26.87
N ALA A 448 -6.38 7.37 26.96
CA ALA A 448 -7.43 7.56 27.96
C ALA A 448 -6.87 7.57 29.39
N ARG A 449 -5.96 6.64 29.70
CA ARG A 449 -5.29 6.54 31.00
C ARG A 449 -4.21 7.60 31.25
N GLY A 450 -3.85 8.40 30.25
CA GLY A 450 -2.79 9.41 30.35
C GLY A 450 -1.38 8.80 30.41
N THR A 451 -1.22 7.57 29.92
CA THR A 451 0.08 6.86 29.87
C THR A 451 0.98 7.38 28.74
N ILE A 452 0.41 8.05 27.73
CA ILE A 452 1.13 8.80 26.70
C ILE A 452 0.82 10.29 26.87
N ASP A 453 1.85 11.14 26.86
CA ASP A 453 1.72 12.59 27.01
C ASP A 453 1.13 13.25 25.73
N ALA A 454 0.88 14.57 25.81
CA ALA A 454 0.28 15.33 24.72
C ALA A 454 1.14 15.32 23.44
N ASP A 455 2.46 15.35 23.57
CA ASP A 455 3.41 15.33 22.45
C ASP A 455 3.44 13.94 21.79
N ALA A 456 3.40 12.86 22.56
CA ALA A 456 3.34 11.49 22.05
C ALA A 456 1.95 11.10 21.51
N ALA A 457 0.91 11.76 22.00
CA ALA A 457 -0.48 11.59 21.57
C ALA A 457 -0.77 12.33 20.26
N ALA A 458 -0.15 13.48 20.05
CA ALA A 458 -0.30 14.24 18.83
C ALA A 458 0.58 13.62 17.75
N ARG A 459 0.01 12.70 16.99
CA ARG A 459 0.71 12.05 15.87
C ARG A 459 0.16 12.66 14.61
N GLY A 460 0.80 13.77 14.24
CA GLY A 460 0.34 14.73 13.26
C GLY A 460 -0.34 14.14 12.04
N GLY A 461 -1.59 14.54 11.83
CA GLY A 461 -2.35 14.26 10.63
C GLY A 461 -2.58 12.78 10.32
N ARG A 462 -3.60 12.52 9.52
CA ARG A 462 -3.57 11.38 8.61
C ARG A 462 -2.83 11.79 7.32
N GLY A 463 -1.87 12.71 7.44
CA GLY A 463 -1.50 13.72 6.42
C GLY A 463 -0.95 13.18 5.11
N LEU A 464 0.34 13.39 4.77
CA LEU A 464 0.95 12.81 3.55
C LEU A 464 1.23 11.30 3.70
N GLU A 465 0.36 10.59 4.41
CA GLU A 465 0.56 9.24 4.92
C GLU A 465 1.15 8.29 3.87
N SER A 466 2.04 7.36 4.24
CA SER A 466 2.64 6.35 3.35
C SER A 466 1.61 5.31 2.90
N VAL A 467 0.55 5.74 2.23
CA VAL A 467 -0.63 4.91 1.99
C VAL A 467 -0.51 3.97 0.80
N ALA A 468 0.71 3.65 0.41
CA ALA A 468 0.90 2.75 -0.71
C ALA A 468 1.09 1.28 -0.29
N SER A 469 0.94 0.95 1.00
CA SER A 469 1.02 -0.45 1.45
C SER A 469 0.19 -0.82 2.67
N GLN A 470 -0.51 0.12 3.32
CA GLN A 470 -1.13 -0.11 4.63
C GLN A 470 -2.62 0.19 4.61
N HIS A 471 -3.38 -0.82 5.02
CA HIS A 471 -4.83 -0.76 5.13
C HIS A 471 -5.27 0.28 6.15
N HIS A 472 -6.00 1.30 5.71
CA HIS A 472 -6.72 2.22 6.59
C HIS A 472 -7.84 1.53 7.35
N LEU A 473 -7.47 0.82 8.40
CA LEU A 473 -8.37 0.71 9.51
C LEU A 473 -8.28 2.04 10.27
N ASP A 474 -9.40 2.54 10.79
CA ASP A 474 -9.43 3.64 11.78
C ASP A 474 -8.47 3.36 12.96
N SER A 475 -7.95 2.14 13.06
CA SER A 475 -6.87 1.73 13.95
C SER A 475 -5.48 2.31 13.71
N TRP A 476 -5.30 3.15 12.69
CA TRP A 476 -4.04 3.83 12.37
C TRP A 476 -3.93 5.26 12.88
N ASP A 477 -5.02 5.84 13.39
CA ASP A 477 -5.07 7.21 13.94
C ASP A 477 -4.02 7.46 15.05
N VAL A 478 -3.42 6.38 15.52
CA VAL A 478 -2.63 6.28 16.74
C VAL A 478 -1.14 6.14 16.54
N LEU A 479 -0.68 5.78 15.34
CA LEU A 479 0.76 5.71 15.07
C LEU A 479 1.25 6.91 14.26
N GLY A 480 0.37 7.54 13.48
CA GLY A 480 0.72 8.57 12.51
C GLY A 480 1.70 8.04 11.46
N GLU A 481 1.84 8.75 10.34
CA GLU A 481 2.97 8.49 9.46
C GLU A 481 4.23 9.09 10.08
N TRP A 482 5.24 8.27 10.38
CA TRP A 482 6.48 8.75 10.99
C TRP A 482 7.21 9.81 10.15
N GLY A 483 7.02 9.82 8.82
CA GLY A 483 7.54 10.86 7.93
C GLY A 483 7.01 12.25 8.27
N MET A 484 5.80 12.36 8.80
CA MET A 484 5.18 13.62 9.21
C MET A 484 5.84 14.21 10.45
N ALA A 485 6.47 13.37 11.28
CA ALA A 485 7.21 13.80 12.44
C ALA A 485 8.51 14.53 12.07
N VAL A 486 9.02 14.43 10.82
CA VAL A 486 10.26 15.12 10.44
C VAL A 486 10.05 16.64 10.26
N HIS A 487 8.84 17.03 9.85
CA HIS A 487 8.45 18.42 9.69
C HIS A 487 6.96 18.56 10.03
N GLU A 488 6.71 19.04 11.25
CA GLU A 488 5.39 19.09 11.86
C GLU A 488 4.59 20.26 11.29
N LEU A 489 3.46 19.97 10.63
CA LEU A 489 2.47 20.92 10.15
C LEU A 489 1.07 20.41 10.48
N GLU A 490 0.11 21.34 10.63
CA GLU A 490 -1.30 20.97 10.78
C GLU A 490 -1.88 20.40 9.47
N ASN A 491 -1.45 20.94 8.33
CA ASN A 491 -1.95 20.55 7.02
C ASN A 491 -0.84 20.46 5.95
N HIS A 492 -0.34 19.26 5.70
CA HIS A 492 0.63 19.01 4.63
C HIS A 492 0.06 19.09 3.21
N PHE A 493 -1.27 19.15 3.06
CA PHE A 493 -1.95 19.36 1.79
C PHE A 493 -2.15 20.83 1.43
N GLU A 494 -1.67 21.76 2.27
CA GLU A 494 -1.58 23.17 1.92
C GLU A 494 -0.45 23.42 0.91
N VAL A 495 -0.67 22.97 -0.33
CA VAL A 495 0.29 23.00 -1.42
C VAL A 495 -0.38 23.65 -2.63
N PRO A 496 0.17 24.75 -3.17
CA PRO A 496 -0.39 25.42 -4.33
C PRO A 496 0.02 24.70 -5.62
N LEU A 497 -0.57 23.53 -5.86
CA LEU A 497 -0.44 22.85 -7.15
C LEU A 497 -1.07 23.72 -8.25
N GLY A 498 -0.39 23.85 -9.38
CA GLY A 498 -0.97 24.47 -10.57
C GLY A 498 -2.17 23.64 -11.05
N ARG A 499 -3.24 24.32 -11.48
CA ARG A 499 -4.35 23.71 -12.21
C ARG A 499 -3.93 23.34 -13.62
#